data_AF-A0A7C2ZDM4-F1
#
_entry.id   AF-A0A7C2ZDM4-F1
#
_cell.length_a   1.000
_cell.length_b   1.000
_cell.length_c   1.000
_cell.angle_alpha   90.00
_cell.angle_beta   90.00
_cell.angle_gamma   90.00
#
_symmetry.space_group_name_H-M   'P 1'
#
loop_
_entity.id
_entity.type
_entity.pdbx_description
1 polymer ?
#
loop_
_entity_poly.entity_id
_entity_poly.type
_entity_poly.pdbx_seq_one_letter_code
_entity_poly.pdbx_strand_id
1 'polypeptide(L)' 'MVLRNDAGLTQVDVARKLRRPQSFVSKCESGERRVDVIELAEFARLYGKPVTFFVTQP' A
#
# COMPACT_ATOMS: atom_id res chain seq x y z
N MET A 1 -2.01 1.75 6.78
CA MET A 1 -1.58 2.62 5.67
C MET A 1 -2.62 3.70 5.43
N VAL A 2 -2.38 4.92 5.93
CA VAL A 2 -3.37 6.01 5.96
C VAL A 2 -3.59 6.64 4.56
N LEU A 3 -2.62 6.51 3.65
CA LEU A 3 -2.65 7.00 2.27
C LEU A 3 -3.86 6.57 1.44
N ARG A 4 -4.44 5.40 1.74
CA ARG A 4 -5.66 4.97 1.04
C ARG A 4 -6.82 5.91 1.32
N ASN A 5 -6.88 6.52 2.52
CA ASN A 5 -7.95 7.45 2.89
C ASN A 5 -7.81 8.76 2.10
N ASP A 6 -6.59 9.27 1.96
CA ASP A 6 -6.30 10.47 1.16
C ASP A 6 -6.66 10.25 -0.33
N ALA A 7 -6.50 9.02 -0.82
CA ALA A 7 -6.91 8.63 -2.17
C ALA A 7 -8.40 8.24 -2.28
N GLY A 8 -9.16 8.27 -1.18
CA GLY A 8 -10.57 7.86 -1.14
C GLY A 8 -10.80 6.37 -1.44
N LEU A 9 -9.82 5.51 -1.17
CA LEU A 9 -9.85 4.08 -1.48
C LEU A 9 -10.05 3.22 -0.23
N THR A 10 -10.91 2.20 -0.35
CA THR A 10 -11.02 1.14 0.65
C THR A 10 -9.88 0.13 0.48
N GLN A 11 -9.63 -0.71 1.49
CA GLN A 11 -8.66 -1.81 1.37
C GLN A 11 -9.00 -2.76 0.22
N VAL A 12 -10.30 -2.97 -0.04
CA VAL A 12 -10.79 -3.80 -1.17
C VAL A 12 -10.45 -3.14 -2.51
N ASP A 13 -10.59 -1.83 -2.63
CA ASP A 13 -10.27 -1.11 -3.87
C ASP A 13 -8.77 -1.14 -4.17
N VAL A 14 -7.94 -0.94 -3.14
CA VAL A 14 -6.49 -1.04 -3.23
C VAL A 14 -6.09 -2.46 -3.65
N ALA A 15 -6.64 -3.47 -2.99
CA ALA A 15 -6.39 -4.87 -3.30
C ALA A 15 -6.78 -5.22 -4.75
N ARG A 16 -7.95 -4.76 -5.20
CA ARG A 16 -8.42 -4.92 -6.58
C ARG A 16 -7.47 -4.26 -7.58
N LYS A 17 -7.02 -3.02 -7.30
CA LYS A 17 -6.09 -2.29 -8.19
C LYS A 17 -4.71 -2.94 -8.26
N LEU A 18 -4.25 -3.56 -7.17
CA LEU A 18 -2.99 -4.30 -7.10
C LEU A 18 -3.13 -5.76 -7.54
N ARG A 19 -4.34 -6.21 -7.89
CA ARG A 19 -4.65 -7.62 -8.19
C ARG A 19 -4.20 -8.57 -7.07
N ARG A 20 -4.35 -8.14 -5.83
CA ARG A 20 -4.06 -8.91 -4.60
C ARG A 20 -5.33 -9.16 -3.79
N PRO A 21 -5.34 -10.14 -2.88
CA PRO A 21 -6.41 -10.31 -1.91
C PRO A 21 -6.53 -9.11 -0.96
N GLN A 22 -7.72 -8.80 -0.43
CA GLN A 22 -7.87 -7.74 0.58
C GLN A 22 -7.02 -8.01 1.84
N SER A 23 -6.84 -9.28 2.20
CA SER A 23 -5.98 -9.69 3.31
C SER A 23 -4.51 -9.31 3.12
N PHE A 24 -4.03 -9.19 1.87
CA PHE A 24 -2.70 -8.68 1.57
C PHE A 24 -2.57 -7.24 2.06
N VAL A 25 -3.50 -6.38 1.64
CA VAL A 25 -3.50 -4.97 2.05
C VAL A 25 -3.65 -4.86 3.55
N SER A 26 -4.59 -5.60 4.16
CA SER A 26 -4.77 -5.60 5.62
C SER A 26 -3.49 -5.96 6.38
N LYS A 27 -2.77 -7.01 5.97
CA LYS A 27 -1.52 -7.46 6.62
C LYS A 27 -0.36 -6.49 6.40
N CYS A 28 -0.31 -5.84 5.25
CA CYS A 28 0.65 -4.76 5.00
C CYS A 28 0.34 -3.54 5.88
N GLU A 29 -0.94 -3.23 6.10
CA GLU A 29 -1.36 -2.10 6.94
C GLU A 29 -1.14 -2.33 8.43
N SER A 30 -1.27 -3.56 8.91
CA SER A 30 -1.02 -3.95 10.30
C SER A 30 0.46 -4.22 10.60
N GLY A 31 1.33 -4.24 9.59
CA GLY A 31 2.76 -4.55 9.75
C GLY A 31 3.06 -6.04 9.92
N GLU A 32 2.05 -6.91 9.88
CA GLU A 32 2.20 -8.36 9.93
C GLU A 32 2.95 -8.94 8.73
N ARG A 33 2.93 -8.23 7.59
CA ARG A 33 3.65 -8.61 6.38
C ARG A 33 4.58 -7.50 5.93
N ARG A 34 5.86 -7.83 5.77
CA ARG A 34 6.83 -6.95 5.10
C ARG A 34 6.45 -6.78 3.64
N VAL A 35 6.52 -5.53 3.18
CA VAL A 35 6.30 -5.13 1.78
C VAL A 35 7.67 -5.13 1.11
N ASP A 36 7.83 -5.87 0.01
CA ASP A 36 9.07 -5.82 -0.77
C ASP A 36 9.15 -4.56 -1.65
N VAL A 37 10.32 -4.31 -2.25
CA VAL A 37 10.54 -3.08 -3.04
C VAL A 37 9.64 -3.00 -4.28
N ILE A 38 9.25 -4.13 -4.87
CA ILE A 38 8.37 -4.18 -6.04
C ILE A 38 6.95 -3.81 -5.61
N GLU A 39 6.44 -4.45 -4.57
CA GLU A 39 5.12 -4.17 -4.00
C GLU A 39 5.04 -2.71 -3.52
N LEU A 40 6.11 -2.20 -2.92
CA LEU A 40 6.22 -0.81 -2.50
C LEU A 40 6.13 0.15 -3.69
N ALA A 41 6.76 -0.18 -4.81
CA ALA A 41 6.65 0.59 -6.05
C ALA A 41 5.23 0.56 -6.63
N GLU A 42 4.51 -0.56 -6.52
CA GLU A 42 3.11 -0.65 -6.93
C GLU A 42 2.21 0.25 -6.06
N PHE A 43 2.40 0.24 -4.74
CA PHE A 43 1.70 1.15 -3.83
C PHE A 43 2.04 2.62 -4.12
N ALA A 44 3.32 2.93 -4.31
CA ALA A 44 3.79 4.27 -4.65
C ALA A 44 3.14 4.79 -5.93
N ARG A 45 3.09 3.97 -6.98
CA ARG A 45 2.40 4.30 -8.24
C ARG A 45 0.90 4.46 -8.04
N LEU A 46 0.28 3.59 -7.26
CA LEU A 46 -1.15 3.62 -6.98
C LEU A 46 -1.57 4.91 -6.26
N TYR A 47 -0.77 5.37 -5.30
CA TYR A 47 -1.05 6.56 -4.49
C TYR A 47 -0.42 7.85 -5.06
N GLY A 48 0.30 7.76 -6.18
CA GLY A 48 0.99 8.91 -6.77
C GLY A 48 2.06 9.51 -5.85
N LYS A 49 2.72 8.68 -5.04
CA LYS A 49 3.79 9.08 -4.11
C LYS A 49 5.12 8.50 -4.56
N PRO A 50 6.25 9.16 -4.26
CA PRO A 50 7.55 8.55 -4.46
C PRO A 50 7.74 7.38 -3.49
N VAL A 51 8.49 6.35 -3.89
CA VAL A 51 8.79 5.18 -3.05
C VAL A 51 9.46 5.58 -1.73
N THR A 52 10.26 6.66 -1.76
CA THR A 52 10.90 7.26 -0.57
C THR A 52 9.89 7.63 0.52
N PHE A 53 8.65 7.97 0.17
CA PHE A 53 7.59 8.27 1.13
C PHE A 53 7.29 7.10 2.09
N PHE A 54 7.50 5.85 1.65
CA PHE A 54 7.18 4.66 2.45
C PHE A 54 8.38 4.10 3.22
N VAL A 55 9.61 4.46 2.84
CA VAL A 55 10.84 4.03 3.54
C VAL A 55 11.34 5.06 4.55
N THR A 56 10.70 6.22 4.62
CA THR A 56 11.08 7.26 5.58
C THR A 56 10.25 7.10 6.86
N GLN A 57 10.74 6.30 7.78
CA GLN A 57 10.53 6.55 9.22
C GLN A 57 11.92 6.72 9.85
N PRO A 58 12.13 7.72 10.72
CA PRO A 58 13.33 7.80 11.54
C PRO A 58 13.45 6.62 12.50
#